data_AF-A0AB33JEU6-F1
#
_entry.id   AF-A0AB33JEU6-F1
#
_cell.length_a   1.000
_cell.length_b   1.000
_cell.length_c   1.000
_cell.angle_alpha   90.00
_cell.angle_beta   90.00
_cell.angle_gamma   90.00
#
_symmetry.space_group_name_H-M   'P 1'
#
loop_
_entity.id
_entity.type
_entity.pdbx_description
1 polymer ?
#
loop_
_entity_poly.entity_id
_entity_poly.type
_entity_poly.pdbx_seq_one_letter_code
_entity_poly.pdbx_strand_id
1 'polypeptide(L)'
;MKRFFILIVCLILFVLSGIAQTKWYSPVSGDTLLVRGRAWNAEIGKSYQRIPNRFKPSLRKPLWDLSQNSAGLYIEFITDAPEINIHYKVFGPLYLPNVVPMAKSGVDLYAFDVDGNPLPCSGNYTFSTGMVNFHYGGLTYPGKQWREYRLYLPLYNTVDSLQIGVPQNSKFEFMPASLERPIVVYGTSIAQGASASRPGMAWTNILQRKLDAPVYNLGHSGNGRLEKAMFNALSEINARLFIVDCMPNMSVKDSIASLLREGVNILRSKSDAPILLVEHCGYNNYLTVNSEKTKVDLLNSRLKAAYQQLQREGVKGLYYLTKDELGVNSDLDSQIDGVHATDIGMRSYAEAYMKKIAEILDFHPMKKFMPVRQTRDQAFYNWSLRHHEIMQRNRQVNPDVVMIGNSITHYWAGEPAAPIHRGDKAWKKLFGKRKVTNMGYGWDRIENIFWRLYHGELDGISPRHIFMMAGTNNVGSNTDEEIVDGIEGLVKLIQKLQPQACIHVVKIYPRRGQEQRLQHLNTLLQDRLARYTDVDVVDVTKQLTTPDGRVDESLFVDGLHPNAQGYERIARVYQDFLK
;
A
#
# COMPACT_ATOMS: atom_id res chain seq x y z
N MET A 1 -37.57 -51.27 25.15
CA MET A 1 -37.93 -50.05 24.38
C MET A 1 -37.45 -48.74 25.02
N LYS A 2 -37.57 -48.52 26.35
CA LYS A 2 -37.09 -47.27 27.00
C LYS A 2 -35.57 -47.02 26.95
N ARG A 3 -34.73 -48.06 26.96
CA ARG A 3 -33.25 -47.90 26.87
C ARG A 3 -32.73 -47.58 25.46
N PHE A 4 -33.48 -47.96 24.42
CA PHE A 4 -33.12 -47.66 23.02
C PHE A 4 -33.47 -46.22 22.63
N PHE A 5 -34.52 -45.67 23.26
CA PHE A 5 -34.94 -44.28 23.05
C PHE A 5 -33.97 -43.27 23.69
N ILE A 6 -33.36 -43.61 24.84
CA ILE A 6 -32.36 -42.75 25.50
C ILE A 6 -31.06 -42.70 24.70
N LEU A 7 -30.63 -43.82 24.09
CA LEU A 7 -29.42 -43.82 23.24
C LEU A 7 -29.60 -43.00 21.97
N ILE A 8 -30.80 -43.02 21.37
CA ILE A 8 -31.12 -42.22 20.18
C ILE A 8 -31.26 -40.73 20.53
N VAL A 9 -31.79 -40.38 21.70
CA VAL A 9 -31.81 -38.98 22.17
C VAL A 9 -30.40 -38.48 22.50
N CYS A 10 -29.51 -39.31 23.06
CA CYS A 10 -28.09 -38.95 23.25
C CYS A 10 -27.31 -38.86 21.93
N LEU A 11 -27.62 -39.68 20.91
CA LEU A 11 -27.00 -39.57 19.59
C LEU A 11 -27.51 -38.34 18.81
N ILE A 12 -28.80 -37.98 18.96
CA ILE A 12 -29.40 -36.80 18.34
C ILE A 12 -28.93 -35.51 19.03
N LEU A 13 -28.60 -35.55 20.32
CA LEU A 13 -27.95 -34.44 21.03
C LEU A 13 -26.47 -34.24 20.65
N PHE A 14 -25.82 -35.20 20.00
CA PHE A 14 -24.48 -35.03 19.42
C PHE A 14 -24.49 -34.60 17.95
N VAL A 15 -25.64 -34.62 17.29
CA VAL A 15 -25.79 -34.24 15.86
C VAL A 15 -26.37 -32.84 15.68
N LEU A 16 -26.72 -32.14 16.78
CA LEU A 16 -27.13 -30.75 16.74
C LEU A 16 -26.02 -29.83 17.27
N SER A 17 -25.60 -28.90 16.40
CA SER A 17 -24.69 -27.77 16.63
C SER A 17 -23.20 -28.07 16.80
N GLY A 18 -22.59 -28.62 15.75
CA GLY A 18 -21.23 -28.22 15.38
C GLY A 18 -21.22 -26.77 14.85
N ILE A 19 -21.62 -25.79 15.67
CA ILE A 19 -21.25 -24.40 15.39
C ILE A 19 -19.75 -24.38 15.64
N ALA A 20 -18.96 -24.21 14.58
CA ALA A 20 -17.53 -24.03 14.74
C ALA A 20 -17.32 -22.87 15.73
N GLN A 21 -16.70 -23.17 16.87
CA GLN A 21 -16.43 -22.17 17.91
C GLN A 21 -15.72 -20.97 17.27
N THR A 22 -16.16 -19.74 17.54
CA THR A 22 -15.48 -18.56 17.01
C THR A 22 -14.22 -18.28 17.82
N LYS A 23 -13.08 -18.15 17.14
CA LYS A 23 -11.82 -17.67 17.71
C LYS A 23 -11.68 -16.17 17.46
N TRP A 24 -11.47 -15.42 18.54
CA TRP A 24 -11.40 -13.96 18.52
C TRP A 24 -9.95 -13.46 18.60
N TYR A 25 -9.62 -12.50 17.74
CA TYR A 25 -8.31 -11.86 17.65
C TYR A 25 -8.48 -10.35 17.82
N SER A 26 -7.56 -9.70 18.53
CA SER A 26 -7.56 -8.23 18.67
C SER A 26 -6.24 -7.64 18.18
N PRO A 27 -6.27 -6.62 17.30
CA PRO A 27 -5.06 -6.02 16.73
C PRO A 27 -4.25 -5.20 17.74
N VAL A 28 -4.75 -5.00 18.96
CA VAL A 28 -4.06 -4.23 20.02
C VAL A 28 -3.73 -5.08 21.25
N SER A 29 -3.93 -6.40 21.20
CA SER A 29 -3.70 -7.29 22.35
C SER A 29 -2.21 -7.62 22.59
N GLY A 30 -1.43 -7.83 21.53
CA GLY A 30 0.00 -8.17 21.59
C GLY A 30 0.95 -6.97 21.58
N ASP A 31 2.24 -7.26 21.35
CA ASP A 31 3.32 -6.26 21.29
C ASP A 31 3.57 -5.73 19.87
N THR A 32 3.02 -6.42 18.85
CA THR A 32 3.14 -6.01 17.46
C THR A 32 2.22 -4.83 17.14
N LEU A 33 2.74 -3.87 16.38
CA LEU A 33 2.00 -2.69 15.92
C LEU A 33 1.18 -3.05 14.67
N LEU A 34 -0.10 -3.37 14.85
CA LEU A 34 -0.98 -3.91 13.78
C LEU A 34 -1.98 -2.88 13.21
N VAL A 35 -2.16 -1.74 13.87
CA VAL A 35 -3.01 -0.64 13.36
C VAL A 35 -2.24 0.11 12.28
N ARG A 36 -2.80 0.18 11.07
CA ARG A 36 -2.25 0.89 9.91
C ARG A 36 -2.98 2.23 9.69
N GLY A 37 -2.39 3.09 8.86
CA GLY A 37 -2.94 4.42 8.55
C GLY A 37 -2.60 5.53 9.55
N ARG A 38 -1.59 5.35 10.42
CA ARG A 38 -1.11 6.36 11.39
C ARG A 38 0.40 6.31 11.61
N ALA A 39 0.98 7.44 12.05
CA ALA A 39 2.43 7.62 12.14
C ALA A 39 3.08 7.12 13.43
N TRP A 40 2.48 7.39 14.59
CA TRP A 40 3.13 7.19 15.89
C TRP A 40 2.73 5.88 16.56
N ASN A 41 2.81 4.77 15.83
CA ASN A 41 2.33 3.46 16.31
C ASN A 41 2.93 3.05 17.66
N ALA A 42 4.25 3.19 17.83
CA ALA A 42 4.94 2.82 19.07
C ALA A 42 4.53 3.70 20.27
N GLU A 43 4.37 5.01 20.06
CA GLU A 43 3.99 5.96 21.12
C GLU A 43 2.51 5.82 21.51
N ILE A 44 1.63 5.63 20.52
CA ILE A 44 0.19 5.52 20.74
C ILE A 44 -0.17 4.16 21.39
N GLY A 45 0.49 3.08 20.97
CA GLY A 45 0.26 1.75 21.51
C GLY A 45 -1.15 1.23 21.25
N LYS A 46 -1.78 0.72 22.32
CA LYS A 46 -3.01 -0.10 22.31
C LYS A 46 -4.31 0.71 22.22
N SER A 47 -4.36 1.70 21.35
CA SER A 47 -5.57 2.51 21.08
C SER A 47 -5.77 2.70 19.58
N TYR A 48 -6.85 3.38 19.19
CA TYR A 48 -7.21 3.66 17.79
C TYR A 48 -7.23 5.16 17.48
N GLN A 49 -6.48 5.96 18.25
CA GLN A 49 -6.30 7.38 17.98
C GLN A 49 -5.27 7.64 16.88
N ARG A 50 -5.34 8.83 16.28
CA ARG A 50 -4.47 9.26 15.17
C ARG A 50 -3.27 10.10 15.63
N ILE A 51 -3.37 10.77 16.78
CA ILE A 51 -2.33 11.66 17.32
C ILE A 51 -2.00 11.26 18.77
N PRO A 52 -0.71 11.19 19.18
CA PRO A 52 -0.31 10.85 20.54
C PRO A 52 -0.78 11.81 21.62
N ASN A 53 -0.89 11.29 22.85
CA ASN A 53 -1.33 12.03 24.04
C ASN A 53 -0.45 13.24 24.36
N ARG A 54 0.85 13.23 24.03
CA ARG A 54 1.72 14.38 24.30
C ARG A 54 1.34 15.66 23.55
N PHE A 55 0.61 15.56 22.44
CA PHE A 55 0.14 16.73 21.69
C PHE A 55 -1.13 17.35 22.28
N LYS A 56 -1.83 16.64 23.18
CA LYS A 56 -3.08 17.11 23.80
C LYS A 56 -2.97 18.52 24.39
N PRO A 57 -1.90 18.92 25.12
CA PRO A 57 -1.78 20.26 25.68
C PRO A 57 -1.59 21.36 24.63
N SER A 58 -1.04 21.01 23.46
CA SER A 58 -0.70 21.96 22.39
C SER A 58 -1.81 22.12 21.34
N LEU A 59 -2.79 21.22 21.34
CA LEU A 59 -3.89 21.21 20.38
C LEU A 59 -5.15 21.83 20.99
N ARG A 60 -5.92 22.54 20.17
CA ARG A 60 -7.25 22.99 20.58
C ARG A 60 -8.13 21.78 20.90
N LYS A 61 -8.92 21.90 21.98
CA LYS A 61 -9.78 20.83 22.47
C LYS A 61 -10.65 20.16 21.39
N PRO A 62 -11.36 20.88 20.49
CA PRO A 62 -12.15 20.24 19.44
C PRO A 62 -11.33 19.42 18.45
N LEU A 63 -10.11 19.88 18.12
CA LEU A 63 -9.21 19.15 17.23
C LEU A 63 -8.71 17.87 17.91
N TRP A 64 -8.28 17.98 19.17
CA TRP A 64 -7.86 16.83 19.98
C TRP A 64 -8.97 15.78 20.11
N ASP A 65 -10.20 16.19 20.37
CA ASP A 65 -11.32 15.25 20.48
C ASP A 65 -11.55 14.49 19.15
N LEU A 66 -11.45 15.19 18.01
CA LEU A 66 -11.54 14.58 16.68
C LEU A 66 -10.33 13.70 16.34
N SER A 67 -9.14 13.95 16.90
CA SER A 67 -7.97 13.10 16.68
C SER A 67 -8.08 11.73 17.33
N GLN A 68 -9.05 11.54 18.23
CA GLN A 68 -9.39 10.23 18.82
C GLN A 68 -10.23 9.37 17.87
N ASN A 69 -10.84 9.94 16.83
CA ASN A 69 -11.58 9.16 15.83
C ASN A 69 -10.63 8.41 14.90
N SER A 70 -11.07 7.26 14.38
CA SER A 70 -10.26 6.32 13.61
C SER A 70 -10.26 6.55 12.08
N ALA A 71 -10.53 7.77 11.61
CA ALA A 71 -10.61 8.08 10.19
C ALA A 71 -9.34 7.68 9.43
N GLY A 72 -9.49 6.89 8.38
CA GLY A 72 -8.37 6.40 7.56
C GLY A 72 -7.49 5.34 8.24
N LEU A 73 -7.79 4.93 9.47
CA LEU A 73 -7.15 3.76 10.06
C LEU A 73 -7.73 2.49 9.47
N TYR A 74 -6.90 1.46 9.37
CA TYR A 74 -7.31 0.15 8.89
C TYR A 74 -6.48 -0.96 9.51
N ILE A 75 -7.02 -2.18 9.46
CA ILE A 75 -6.37 -3.42 9.87
C ILE A 75 -6.22 -4.31 8.64
N GLU A 76 -5.06 -4.94 8.49
CA GLU A 76 -4.83 -5.97 7.46
C GLU A 76 -4.55 -7.32 8.11
N PHE A 77 -5.09 -8.36 7.50
CA PHE A 77 -4.94 -9.73 7.96
C PHE A 77 -5.17 -10.71 6.81
N ILE A 78 -4.67 -11.94 6.96
CA ILE A 78 -4.97 -13.06 6.07
C ILE A 78 -5.85 -14.09 6.78
N THR A 79 -6.81 -14.67 6.05
CA THR A 79 -7.60 -15.80 6.55
C THR A 79 -8.20 -16.62 5.41
N ASP A 80 -8.42 -17.91 5.64
CA ASP A 80 -9.20 -18.80 4.77
C ASP A 80 -10.65 -18.99 5.27
N ALA A 81 -11.06 -18.20 6.26
CA ALA A 81 -12.37 -18.30 6.87
C ALA A 81 -13.49 -17.98 5.87
N PRO A 82 -14.55 -18.81 5.80
CA PRO A 82 -15.75 -18.51 5.00
C PRO A 82 -16.65 -17.47 5.66
N GLU A 83 -16.36 -17.11 6.91
CA GLU A 83 -17.07 -16.10 7.67
C GLU A 83 -16.11 -15.29 8.56
N ILE A 84 -16.38 -13.99 8.67
CA ILE A 84 -15.63 -13.06 9.51
C ILE A 84 -16.62 -12.24 10.34
N ASN A 85 -16.45 -12.24 11.64
CA ASN A 85 -17.22 -11.43 12.58
C ASN A 85 -16.36 -10.27 13.09
N ILE A 86 -16.90 -9.07 13.15
CA ILE A 86 -16.22 -7.90 13.73
C ILE A 86 -17.06 -7.39 14.88
N HIS A 87 -16.52 -7.40 16.10
CA HIS A 87 -17.17 -6.86 17.29
C HIS A 87 -16.32 -5.73 17.86
N TYR A 88 -16.92 -4.57 18.07
CA TYR A 88 -16.19 -3.43 18.62
C TYR A 88 -17.06 -2.45 19.38
N LYS A 89 -16.42 -1.74 20.31
CA LYS A 89 -17.03 -0.70 21.13
C LYS A 89 -16.65 0.67 20.60
N VAL A 90 -17.60 1.60 20.67
CA VAL A 90 -17.41 3.00 20.28
C VAL A 90 -17.94 3.94 21.37
N PHE A 91 -17.33 5.13 21.51
CA PHE A 91 -17.70 6.08 22.57
C PHE A 91 -18.63 7.22 22.13
N GLY A 92 -18.57 7.64 20.86
CA GLY A 92 -19.37 8.75 20.34
C GLY A 92 -20.79 8.32 19.93
N PRO A 93 -21.69 9.29 19.64
CA PRO A 93 -23.01 8.99 19.11
C PRO A 93 -22.90 8.16 17.82
N LEU A 94 -23.92 7.36 17.49
CA LEU A 94 -23.83 6.46 16.34
C LEU A 94 -24.03 7.16 14.99
N TYR A 95 -24.69 8.32 14.96
CA TYR A 95 -25.04 9.08 13.76
C TYR A 95 -24.66 10.57 13.88
N LEU A 96 -24.59 11.26 12.74
CA LEU A 96 -24.56 12.73 12.62
C LEU A 96 -25.58 13.14 11.52
N PRO A 97 -26.09 14.39 11.53
CA PRO A 97 -27.12 14.82 10.56
C PRO A 97 -26.73 14.63 9.09
N ASN A 98 -25.45 14.87 8.76
CA ASN A 98 -24.92 14.81 7.41
C ASN A 98 -23.85 13.72 7.23
N VAL A 99 -23.75 12.75 8.15
CA VAL A 99 -22.87 11.57 7.98
C VAL A 99 -23.63 10.35 8.44
N VAL A 100 -23.89 9.44 7.50
CA VAL A 100 -24.67 8.23 7.75
C VAL A 100 -24.02 7.32 8.81
N PRO A 101 -24.80 6.54 9.60
CA PRO A 101 -24.26 5.69 10.66
C PRO A 101 -23.15 4.74 10.18
N MET A 102 -23.27 4.22 8.97
CA MET A 102 -22.28 3.35 8.34
C MET A 102 -20.91 4.03 8.19
N ALA A 103 -20.87 5.26 7.67
CA ALA A 103 -19.64 6.03 7.54
C ALA A 103 -19.09 6.51 8.90
N LYS A 104 -19.98 6.95 9.78
CA LYS A 104 -19.59 7.50 11.07
C LYS A 104 -19.01 6.44 12.02
N SER A 105 -19.72 5.33 12.17
CA SER A 105 -19.51 4.34 13.22
C SER A 105 -19.33 2.92 12.69
N GLY A 106 -19.53 2.67 11.40
CA GLY A 106 -19.37 1.35 10.77
C GLY A 106 -17.94 1.05 10.33
N VAL A 107 -17.73 -0.18 9.85
CA VAL A 107 -16.48 -0.64 9.23
C VAL A 107 -16.73 -1.05 7.79
N ASP A 108 -15.66 -1.20 7.01
CA ASP A 108 -15.73 -1.55 5.60
C ASP A 108 -14.65 -2.57 5.24
N LEU A 109 -15.05 -3.72 4.70
CA LEU A 109 -14.15 -4.86 4.47
C LEU A 109 -13.91 -5.06 2.98
N TYR A 110 -12.63 -5.22 2.62
CA TYR A 110 -12.19 -5.58 1.28
C TYR A 110 -11.32 -6.81 1.36
N ALA A 111 -11.60 -7.81 0.53
CA ALA A 111 -10.66 -8.88 0.22
C ALA A 111 -9.79 -8.47 -0.99
N PHE A 112 -8.75 -9.24 -1.28
CA PHE A 112 -7.97 -9.07 -2.51
C PHE A 112 -7.86 -10.39 -3.28
N ASP A 113 -8.02 -10.31 -4.60
CA ASP A 113 -7.82 -11.47 -5.46
C ASP A 113 -6.33 -11.85 -5.58
N VAL A 114 -6.04 -12.94 -6.30
CA VAL A 114 -4.65 -13.43 -6.43
C VAL A 114 -3.77 -12.51 -7.27
N ASP A 115 -4.37 -11.59 -8.01
CA ASP A 115 -3.70 -10.57 -8.82
C ASP A 115 -3.73 -9.20 -8.12
N GLY A 116 -4.10 -9.16 -6.84
CA GLY A 116 -4.05 -7.96 -6.01
C GLY A 116 -5.20 -6.98 -6.19
N ASN A 117 -6.25 -7.31 -6.93
CA ASN A 117 -7.39 -6.41 -7.10
C ASN A 117 -8.32 -6.44 -5.86
N PRO A 118 -8.81 -5.27 -5.41
CA PRO A 118 -9.71 -5.21 -4.26
C PRO A 118 -11.12 -5.71 -4.61
N LEU A 119 -11.67 -6.55 -3.74
CA LEU A 119 -13.01 -7.11 -3.81
C LEU A 119 -13.82 -6.62 -2.59
N PRO A 120 -14.88 -5.81 -2.76
CA PRO A 120 -15.69 -5.38 -1.62
C PRO A 120 -16.42 -6.56 -0.98
N CYS A 121 -16.44 -6.61 0.35
CA CYS A 121 -17.18 -7.60 1.12
C CYS A 121 -18.40 -6.95 1.77
N SER A 122 -19.59 -7.46 1.45
CA SER A 122 -20.83 -7.01 2.09
C SER A 122 -21.17 -7.91 3.27
N GLY A 123 -21.56 -7.30 4.39
CA GLY A 123 -21.91 -8.02 5.61
C GLY A 123 -23.19 -7.48 6.24
N ASN A 124 -23.80 -8.29 7.10
CA ASN A 124 -24.89 -7.86 7.98
C ASN A 124 -24.30 -7.11 9.16
N TYR A 125 -25.01 -6.12 9.69
CA TYR A 125 -24.52 -5.28 10.77
C TYR A 125 -25.61 -4.87 11.75
N THR A 126 -25.20 -4.59 12.99
CA THR A 126 -26.06 -4.03 14.03
C THR A 126 -25.34 -2.89 14.74
N PHE A 127 -26.05 -1.79 14.93
CA PHE A 127 -25.60 -0.64 15.72
C PHE A 127 -26.45 -0.59 17.01
N SER A 128 -25.82 -0.84 18.16
CA SER A 128 -26.43 -0.69 19.47
C SER A 128 -25.63 0.30 20.32
N THR A 129 -26.20 0.80 21.41
CA THR A 129 -25.56 1.83 22.24
C THR A 129 -24.19 1.34 22.72
N GLY A 130 -23.12 1.99 22.23
CA GLY A 130 -21.74 1.69 22.57
C GLY A 130 -21.14 0.42 21.95
N MET A 131 -21.89 -0.33 21.13
CA MET A 131 -21.45 -1.59 20.54
C MET A 131 -21.87 -1.69 19.07
N VAL A 132 -20.95 -2.15 18.22
CA VAL A 132 -21.18 -2.34 16.79
C VAL A 132 -20.69 -3.73 16.39
N ASN A 133 -21.54 -4.45 15.66
CA ASN A 133 -21.23 -5.80 15.19
C ASN A 133 -21.40 -5.89 13.67
N PHE A 134 -20.49 -6.57 13.00
CA PHE A 134 -20.58 -6.95 11.60
C PHE A 134 -20.37 -8.46 11.46
N HIS A 135 -21.13 -9.08 10.56
CA HIS A 135 -20.98 -10.47 10.15
C HIS A 135 -20.89 -10.54 8.63
N TYR A 136 -19.74 -10.97 8.13
CA TYR A 136 -19.47 -11.23 6.72
C TYR A 136 -19.51 -12.75 6.52
N GLY A 137 -20.59 -13.28 5.95
CA GLY A 137 -20.76 -14.71 5.68
C GLY A 137 -20.65 -15.03 4.19
N GLY A 138 -20.43 -16.31 3.86
CA GLY A 138 -20.39 -16.77 2.47
C GLY A 138 -19.16 -16.31 1.69
N LEU A 139 -18.06 -15.98 2.38
CA LEU A 139 -16.80 -15.57 1.78
C LEU A 139 -16.13 -16.78 1.12
N THR A 140 -16.49 -17.05 -0.13
CA THR A 140 -15.96 -18.16 -0.90
C THR A 140 -15.22 -17.64 -2.11
N TYR A 141 -14.07 -18.24 -2.39
CA TYR A 141 -13.21 -17.86 -3.50
C TYR A 141 -12.75 -19.10 -4.25
N PRO A 142 -12.45 -18.99 -5.56
CA PRO A 142 -11.84 -20.09 -6.29
C PRO A 142 -10.51 -20.53 -5.64
N GLY A 143 -10.38 -21.84 -5.40
CA GLY A 143 -9.24 -22.45 -4.70
C GLY A 143 -9.37 -22.42 -3.17
N LYS A 144 -9.03 -23.52 -2.48
CA LYS A 144 -9.00 -23.62 -1.01
C LYS A 144 -7.76 -22.90 -0.45
N GLN A 145 -7.71 -21.59 -0.58
CA GLN A 145 -6.56 -20.79 -0.16
C GLN A 145 -7.02 -19.55 0.60
N TRP A 146 -6.18 -19.08 1.52
CA TRP A 146 -6.44 -17.87 2.29
C TRP A 146 -6.49 -16.63 1.39
N ARG A 147 -7.09 -15.55 1.87
CA ARG A 147 -7.14 -14.24 1.23
C ARG A 147 -6.56 -13.19 2.15
N GLU A 148 -5.97 -12.16 1.57
CA GLU A 148 -5.69 -10.93 2.31
C GLU A 148 -6.93 -10.06 2.38
N TYR A 149 -7.16 -9.47 3.54
CA TYR A 149 -8.28 -8.58 3.84
C TYR A 149 -7.78 -7.25 4.42
N ARG A 150 -8.49 -6.18 4.09
CA ARG A 150 -8.32 -4.83 4.66
C ARG A 150 -9.65 -4.36 5.24
N LEU A 151 -9.66 -4.09 6.54
CA LEU A 151 -10.81 -3.58 7.29
C LEU A 151 -10.59 -2.10 7.62
N TYR A 152 -11.34 -1.21 6.98
CA TYR A 152 -11.33 0.22 7.32
C TYR A 152 -12.17 0.49 8.55
N LEU A 153 -11.65 1.35 9.42
CA LEU A 153 -12.27 1.73 10.68
C LEU A 153 -13.20 2.96 10.52
N PRO A 154 -14.09 3.23 11.50
CA PRO A 154 -15.05 4.33 11.42
C PRO A 154 -14.41 5.71 11.19
N LEU A 155 -15.09 6.59 10.45
CA LEU A 155 -14.57 7.91 10.07
C LEU A 155 -14.78 8.98 11.17
N TYR A 156 -15.84 8.86 11.95
CA TYR A 156 -16.30 9.93 12.87
C TYR A 156 -16.68 9.40 14.25
N ASN A 157 -16.09 8.28 14.65
CA ASN A 157 -16.27 7.71 15.98
C ASN A 157 -14.94 7.20 16.55
N THR A 158 -14.85 7.15 17.88
CA THR A 158 -13.69 6.66 18.62
C THR A 158 -13.89 5.18 18.90
N VAL A 159 -12.99 4.33 18.40
CA VAL A 159 -12.98 2.90 18.69
C VAL A 159 -12.26 2.66 20.02
N ASP A 160 -12.93 2.00 20.95
CA ASP A 160 -12.39 1.63 22.26
C ASP A 160 -11.67 0.28 22.18
N SER A 161 -12.38 -0.73 21.70
CA SER A 161 -11.89 -2.10 21.56
C SER A 161 -12.41 -2.70 20.27
N LEU A 162 -11.62 -3.49 19.55
CA LEU A 162 -12.04 -4.22 18.36
C LEU A 162 -11.52 -5.66 18.39
N GLN A 163 -12.39 -6.58 17.99
CA GLN A 163 -12.11 -8.00 17.82
C GLN A 163 -12.56 -8.49 16.44
N ILE A 164 -11.75 -9.34 15.84
CA ILE A 164 -12.02 -10.05 14.59
C ILE A 164 -12.17 -11.53 14.92
N GLY A 165 -13.33 -12.09 14.64
CA GLY A 165 -13.70 -13.47 14.92
C GLY A 165 -13.75 -14.29 13.64
N VAL A 166 -13.09 -15.44 13.62
CA VAL A 166 -13.18 -16.44 12.55
C VAL A 166 -13.46 -17.83 13.15
N PRO A 167 -13.93 -18.82 12.37
CA PRO A 167 -14.07 -20.19 12.86
C PRO A 167 -12.74 -20.71 13.46
N GLN A 168 -12.81 -21.48 14.54
CA GLN A 168 -11.65 -21.96 15.31
C GLN A 168 -10.57 -22.64 14.45
N ASN A 169 -10.99 -23.32 13.38
CA ASN A 169 -10.12 -24.10 12.51
C ASN A 169 -9.64 -23.33 11.27
N SER A 170 -10.03 -22.06 11.12
CA SER A 170 -9.56 -21.21 10.03
C SER A 170 -8.18 -20.64 10.33
N LYS A 171 -7.34 -20.53 9.30
CA LYS A 171 -6.10 -19.78 9.35
C LYS A 171 -6.42 -18.32 9.62
N PHE A 172 -5.65 -17.68 10.50
CA PHE A 172 -5.74 -16.23 10.72
C PHE A 172 -4.38 -15.67 11.12
N GLU A 173 -3.97 -14.58 10.49
CA GLU A 173 -2.73 -13.88 10.82
C GLU A 173 -2.87 -12.39 10.49
N PHE A 174 -2.46 -11.52 11.41
CA PHE A 174 -2.42 -10.08 11.13
C PHE A 174 -1.18 -9.70 10.31
N MET A 175 -1.32 -8.68 9.47
CA MET A 175 -0.19 -8.09 8.76
C MET A 175 0.46 -6.99 9.62
N PRO A 176 1.80 -6.94 9.72
CA PRO A 176 2.50 -5.88 10.47
C PRO A 176 2.22 -4.50 9.85
N ALA A 177 2.46 -3.39 10.55
CA ALA A 177 2.31 -2.06 9.94
C ALA A 177 3.24 -1.87 8.71
N SER A 178 2.80 -1.12 7.69
CA SER A 178 3.65 -0.82 6.53
C SER A 178 4.86 0.00 6.96
N LEU A 179 6.01 -0.32 6.37
CA LEU A 179 7.26 0.39 6.54
C LEU A 179 7.39 1.56 5.56
N GLU A 180 6.55 1.63 4.55
CA GLU A 180 6.60 2.65 3.49
C GLU A 180 6.37 4.06 4.02
N ARG A 181 6.96 5.04 3.32
CA ARG A 181 6.71 6.45 3.60
C ARG A 181 5.28 6.81 3.17
N PRO A 182 4.46 7.36 4.08
CA PRO A 182 3.05 7.63 3.80
C PRO A 182 2.85 8.91 2.98
N ILE A 183 1.69 9.00 2.32
CA ILE A 183 1.09 10.28 1.96
C ILE A 183 0.34 10.80 3.18
N VAL A 184 0.67 12.01 3.63
CA VAL A 184 0.08 12.60 4.83
C VAL A 184 -0.91 13.70 4.44
N VAL A 185 -2.17 13.54 4.81
CA VAL A 185 -3.23 14.49 4.49
C VAL A 185 -3.59 15.28 5.75
N TYR A 186 -3.31 16.57 5.78
CA TYR A 186 -3.81 17.50 6.79
C TYR A 186 -4.97 18.30 6.22
N GLY A 187 -6.17 18.13 6.78
CA GLY A 187 -7.33 18.80 6.24
C GLY A 187 -8.56 18.89 7.13
N THR A 188 -9.71 19.02 6.49
CA THR A 188 -10.98 19.42 7.10
C THR A 188 -11.93 18.22 7.34
N SER A 189 -13.23 18.50 7.45
CA SER A 189 -14.30 17.48 7.51
C SER A 189 -14.35 16.61 6.25
N ILE A 190 -14.06 17.20 5.08
CA ILE A 190 -14.06 16.50 3.79
C ILE A 190 -12.94 15.46 3.78
N ALA A 191 -11.72 15.85 4.19
CA ALA A 191 -10.60 14.93 4.38
C ALA A 191 -10.93 13.84 5.39
N GLN A 192 -11.53 14.18 6.54
CA GLN A 192 -11.95 13.19 7.54
C GLN A 192 -12.98 12.20 6.99
N GLY A 193 -13.73 12.58 5.94
CA GLY A 193 -14.59 11.70 5.15
C GLY A 193 -16.08 12.07 5.17
N ALA A 194 -16.44 13.29 5.55
CA ALA A 194 -17.83 13.75 5.42
C ALA A 194 -18.11 14.15 3.95
N SER A 195 -19.09 13.59 3.25
CA SER A 195 -20.10 12.60 3.66
C SER A 195 -20.06 11.34 2.78
N ALA A 196 -18.94 10.61 2.87
CA ALA A 196 -18.86 9.27 2.30
C ALA A 196 -19.98 8.36 2.85
N SER A 197 -20.45 7.40 2.06
CA SER A 197 -21.51 6.47 2.47
C SER A 197 -21.02 5.40 3.48
N ARG A 198 -19.74 5.07 3.44
CA ARG A 198 -19.05 4.08 4.28
C ARG A 198 -17.55 4.37 4.36
N PRO A 199 -16.80 3.83 5.35
CA PRO A 199 -15.39 4.17 5.53
C PRO A 199 -14.50 4.03 4.30
N GLY A 200 -14.69 2.98 3.49
CA GLY A 200 -13.92 2.76 2.26
C GLY A 200 -14.18 3.80 1.17
N MET A 201 -15.23 4.61 1.28
CA MET A 201 -15.58 5.64 0.31
C MET A 201 -15.05 7.04 0.65
N ALA A 202 -14.42 7.24 1.82
CA ALA A 202 -13.65 8.45 2.06
C ALA A 202 -12.57 8.59 0.97
N TRP A 203 -12.41 9.79 0.40
CA TRP A 203 -11.49 9.98 -0.73
C TRP A 203 -10.05 9.57 -0.41
N THR A 204 -9.61 9.74 0.85
CA THR A 204 -8.29 9.28 1.31
C THR A 204 -8.16 7.76 1.22
N ASN A 205 -9.24 7.02 1.47
CA ASN A 205 -9.25 5.55 1.44
C ASN A 205 -9.44 5.02 0.02
N ILE A 206 -10.18 5.73 -0.84
CA ILE A 206 -10.20 5.45 -2.29
C ILE A 206 -8.79 5.63 -2.88
N LEU A 207 -8.15 6.76 -2.55
CA LEU A 207 -6.77 7.05 -2.97
C LEU A 207 -5.80 5.99 -2.46
N GLN A 208 -5.90 5.60 -1.17
CA GLN A 208 -5.11 4.55 -0.56
C GLN A 208 -5.21 3.23 -1.35
N ARG A 209 -6.41 2.78 -1.74
CA ARG A 209 -6.56 1.56 -2.55
C ARG A 209 -6.03 1.69 -3.97
N LYS A 210 -6.18 2.86 -4.60
CA LYS A 210 -5.69 3.10 -5.96
C LYS A 210 -4.18 3.13 -6.04
N LEU A 211 -3.51 3.68 -5.02
CA LEU A 211 -2.06 3.69 -4.91
C LEU A 211 -1.50 2.38 -4.35
N ASP A 212 -2.30 1.69 -3.53
CA ASP A 212 -1.91 0.60 -2.64
C ASP A 212 -0.75 0.96 -1.68
N ALA A 213 -0.61 2.25 -1.38
CA ALA A 213 0.38 2.80 -0.46
C ALA A 213 -0.29 3.38 0.82
N PRO A 214 0.44 3.59 1.92
CA PRO A 214 -0.12 4.18 3.13
C PRO A 214 -0.55 5.64 2.93
N VAL A 215 -1.80 5.94 3.31
CA VAL A 215 -2.34 7.31 3.37
C VAL A 215 -2.76 7.60 4.81
N TYR A 216 -2.19 8.63 5.42
CA TYR A 216 -2.52 9.04 6.78
C TYR A 216 -3.52 10.18 6.73
N ASN A 217 -4.74 9.88 7.14
CA ASN A 217 -5.83 10.84 7.18
C ASN A 217 -5.79 11.61 8.50
N LEU A 218 -5.27 12.83 8.47
CA LEU A 218 -5.31 13.81 9.56
C LEU A 218 -6.30 14.94 9.22
N GLY A 219 -7.47 14.55 8.71
CA GLY A 219 -8.63 15.43 8.57
C GLY A 219 -9.34 15.63 9.91
N HIS A 220 -9.68 16.89 10.21
CA HIS A 220 -10.39 17.26 11.43
C HIS A 220 -11.55 18.20 11.09
N SER A 221 -12.78 17.70 11.23
CA SER A 221 -14.02 18.42 10.94
C SER A 221 -14.08 19.80 11.62
N GLY A 222 -14.21 20.86 10.82
CA GLY A 222 -14.23 22.25 11.28
C GLY A 222 -12.92 22.77 11.89
N ASN A 223 -11.84 21.98 11.85
CA ASN A 223 -10.64 22.21 12.64
C ASN A 223 -9.32 22.11 11.84
N GLY A 224 -9.35 21.87 10.53
CA GLY A 224 -8.16 21.96 9.67
C GLY A 224 -7.80 23.40 9.37
N ARG A 225 -7.09 24.11 10.27
CA ARG A 225 -6.92 25.57 10.24
C ARG A 225 -5.48 26.08 10.12
N LEU A 226 -4.56 25.28 9.54
CA LEU A 226 -3.14 25.63 9.38
C LEU A 226 -2.41 25.94 10.70
N GLU A 227 -2.76 25.24 11.78
CA GLU A 227 -2.23 25.54 13.10
C GLU A 227 -0.79 25.06 13.28
N LYS A 228 0.07 25.90 13.87
CA LYS A 228 1.46 25.58 14.19
C LYS A 228 1.64 24.23 14.89
N ALA A 229 0.79 23.94 15.89
CA ALA A 229 0.85 22.70 16.64
C ALA A 229 0.64 21.46 15.77
N MET A 230 -0.22 21.55 14.75
CA MET A 230 -0.39 20.47 13.77
C MET A 230 0.84 20.34 12.88
N PHE A 231 1.39 21.44 12.37
CA PHE A 231 2.63 21.37 11.58
C PHE A 231 3.81 20.78 12.38
N ASN A 232 3.92 21.09 13.67
CA ASN A 232 4.89 20.45 14.55
C ASN A 232 4.71 18.93 14.61
N ALA A 233 3.48 18.44 14.74
CA ALA A 233 3.20 17.01 14.68
C ALA A 233 3.55 16.41 13.30
N LEU A 234 3.04 17.01 12.22
CA LEU A 234 3.30 16.57 10.85
C LEU A 234 4.80 16.47 10.52
N SER A 235 5.61 17.40 11.04
CA SER A 235 7.06 17.44 10.81
C SER A 235 7.83 16.21 11.33
N GLU A 236 7.24 15.42 12.23
CA GLU A 236 7.86 14.20 12.74
C GLU A 236 7.62 12.98 11.85
N ILE A 237 6.75 13.10 10.85
CA ILE A 237 6.38 12.00 9.97
C ILE A 237 7.35 11.98 8.79
N ASN A 238 8.03 10.85 8.57
CA ASN A 238 8.83 10.61 7.37
C ASN A 238 7.92 10.38 6.15
N ALA A 239 7.30 11.45 5.66
CA ALA A 239 6.32 11.40 4.58
C ALA A 239 6.97 11.27 3.20
N ARG A 240 6.22 10.67 2.27
CA ARG A 240 6.49 10.72 0.84
C ARG A 240 5.92 11.98 0.19
N LEU A 241 4.83 12.51 0.74
CA LEU A 241 4.16 13.73 0.32
C LEU A 241 3.32 14.26 1.49
N PHE A 242 3.34 15.57 1.71
CA PHE A 242 2.36 16.26 2.54
C PHE A 242 1.30 16.92 1.67
N ILE A 243 0.03 16.72 1.99
CA ILE A 243 -1.12 17.38 1.36
C ILE A 243 -1.75 18.29 2.42
N VAL A 244 -1.83 19.59 2.12
CA VAL A 244 -2.43 20.61 2.98
C VAL A 244 -3.73 21.08 2.34
N ASP A 245 -4.83 20.47 2.75
CA ASP A 245 -6.20 20.67 2.25
C ASP A 245 -7.10 21.27 3.35
N CYS A 246 -6.78 22.51 3.71
CA CYS A 246 -7.35 23.19 4.90
C CYS A 246 -8.29 24.35 4.55
N MET A 247 -8.34 24.79 3.29
CA MET A 247 -9.08 26.00 2.90
C MET A 247 -10.56 26.03 3.33
N PRO A 248 -11.32 24.91 3.31
CA PRO A 248 -12.70 24.90 3.76
C PRO A 248 -12.95 25.30 5.22
N ASN A 249 -11.93 25.34 6.07
CA ASN A 249 -12.07 25.78 7.47
C ASN A 249 -11.39 27.12 7.76
N MET A 250 -10.87 27.79 6.74
CA MET A 250 -10.28 29.11 6.87
C MET A 250 -11.35 30.21 6.80
N SER A 251 -11.11 31.29 7.53
CA SER A 251 -11.89 32.52 7.50
C SER A 251 -11.20 33.60 6.66
N VAL A 252 -11.97 34.52 6.09
CA VAL A 252 -11.44 35.72 5.40
C VAL A 252 -10.69 36.67 6.33
N LYS A 253 -10.75 36.45 7.65
CA LYS A 253 -9.95 37.16 8.65
C LYS A 253 -8.61 36.50 8.93
N ASP A 254 -8.44 35.22 8.56
CA ASP A 254 -7.23 34.48 8.86
C ASP A 254 -6.08 34.94 7.94
N SER A 255 -4.88 35.06 8.52
CA SER A 255 -3.66 35.39 7.78
C SER A 255 -3.08 34.14 7.13
N ILE A 256 -3.70 33.68 6.05
CA ILE A 256 -3.32 32.44 5.32
C ILE A 256 -1.83 32.44 4.97
N ALA A 257 -1.30 33.57 4.46
CA ALA A 257 0.11 33.66 4.09
C ALA A 257 1.06 33.45 5.28
N SER A 258 0.76 34.06 6.43
CA SER A 258 1.60 33.93 7.63
C SER A 258 1.54 32.51 8.20
N LEU A 259 0.33 31.96 8.36
CA LEU A 259 0.14 30.62 8.91
C LEU A 259 0.78 29.56 8.03
N LEU A 260 0.60 29.68 6.71
CA LEU A 260 1.18 28.73 5.77
C LEU A 260 2.70 28.83 5.72
N ARG A 261 3.26 30.03 5.73
CA ARG A 261 4.71 30.24 5.76
C ARG A 261 5.34 29.62 7.00
N GLU A 262 4.74 29.83 8.17
CA GLU A 262 5.20 29.20 9.41
C GLU A 262 5.13 27.66 9.31
N GLY A 263 4.00 27.11 8.86
CA GLY A 263 3.81 25.68 8.72
C GLY A 263 4.78 25.01 7.73
N VAL A 264 4.98 25.63 6.57
CA VAL A 264 5.92 25.15 5.54
C VAL A 264 7.36 25.19 6.06
N ASN A 265 7.75 26.25 6.79
CA ASN A 265 9.07 26.33 7.41
C ASN A 265 9.29 25.22 8.45
N ILE A 266 8.26 24.90 9.25
CA ILE A 266 8.31 23.79 10.21
C ILE A 266 8.52 22.45 9.48
N LEU A 267 7.76 22.17 8.41
CA LEU A 267 7.95 20.94 7.63
C LEU A 267 9.35 20.89 7.01
N ARG A 268 9.81 21.99 6.40
CA ARG A 268 11.13 22.07 5.75
C ARG A 268 12.30 21.98 6.73
N SER A 269 12.10 22.30 8.01
CA SER A 269 13.13 22.11 9.03
C SER A 269 13.49 20.63 9.28
N LYS A 270 12.63 19.70 8.85
CA LYS A 270 12.82 18.25 9.08
C LYS A 270 12.63 17.37 7.85
N SER A 271 12.08 17.90 6.75
CA SER A 271 11.71 17.09 5.59
C SER A 271 11.82 17.83 4.26
N ASP A 272 12.43 17.16 3.30
CA ASP A 272 12.47 17.55 1.89
C ASP A 272 11.28 16.98 1.08
N ALA A 273 10.36 16.26 1.73
CA ALA A 273 9.21 15.69 1.04
C ALA A 273 8.40 16.79 0.33
N PRO A 274 7.86 16.50 -0.88
CA PRO A 274 6.94 17.40 -1.54
C PRO A 274 5.81 17.87 -0.64
N ILE A 275 5.37 19.12 -0.82
CA ILE A 275 4.21 19.71 -0.15
C ILE A 275 3.23 20.16 -1.22
N LEU A 276 2.03 19.58 -1.21
CA LEU A 276 0.91 19.96 -2.08
C LEU A 276 -0.04 20.87 -1.32
N LEU A 277 -0.25 22.07 -1.84
CA LEU A 277 -1.24 23.03 -1.35
C LEU A 277 -2.51 22.93 -2.19
N VAL A 278 -3.66 22.89 -1.54
CA VAL A 278 -4.93 22.60 -2.20
C VAL A 278 -5.94 23.71 -1.97
N GLU A 279 -6.56 24.15 -3.07
CA GLU A 279 -7.67 25.10 -3.02
C GLU A 279 -8.95 24.48 -2.45
N HIS A 280 -9.86 25.35 -2.00
CA HIS A 280 -11.22 24.93 -1.70
C HIS A 280 -11.97 24.60 -2.99
N CYS A 281 -12.59 23.42 -3.05
CA CYS A 281 -13.40 22.97 -4.20
C CYS A 281 -14.63 23.84 -4.53
N GLY A 282 -15.03 24.76 -3.64
CA GLY A 282 -16.29 25.49 -3.69
C GLY A 282 -17.50 24.68 -3.21
N TYR A 283 -18.59 25.39 -2.93
CA TYR A 283 -19.87 24.86 -2.48
C TYR A 283 -20.81 24.66 -3.66
N ASN A 284 -21.68 23.64 -3.69
CA ASN A 284 -22.66 23.46 -4.79
C ASN A 284 -23.81 24.49 -4.77
N ASN A 285 -24.07 25.14 -3.63
CA ASN A 285 -25.03 26.26 -3.56
C ASN A 285 -24.45 27.62 -4.05
N TYR A 286 -23.20 27.66 -4.54
CA TYR A 286 -22.57 28.86 -5.10
C TYR A 286 -23.36 29.53 -6.23
N LEU A 287 -24.12 28.75 -7.01
CA LEU A 287 -24.96 29.28 -8.09
C LEU A 287 -26.18 30.05 -7.57
N THR A 288 -26.53 29.88 -6.30
CA THR A 288 -27.67 30.54 -5.66
C THR A 288 -27.26 31.50 -4.52
N VAL A 289 -26.00 31.46 -4.06
CA VAL A 289 -25.47 32.32 -2.98
C VAL A 289 -24.14 32.97 -3.35
N ASN A 290 -24.18 34.16 -3.96
CA ASN A 290 -22.99 34.87 -4.47
C ASN A 290 -21.96 35.27 -3.39
N SER A 291 -22.39 35.50 -2.15
CA SER A 291 -21.49 35.84 -1.04
C SER A 291 -20.55 34.69 -0.68
N GLU A 292 -21.03 33.45 -0.71
CA GLU A 292 -20.21 32.26 -0.45
C GLU A 292 -19.22 32.00 -1.59
N LYS A 293 -19.63 32.22 -2.84
CA LYS A 293 -18.70 32.19 -3.99
C LYS A 293 -17.56 33.20 -3.80
N THR A 294 -17.90 34.44 -3.50
CA THR A 294 -16.92 35.52 -3.28
C THR A 294 -15.92 35.18 -2.17
N LYS A 295 -16.42 34.57 -1.09
CA LYS A 295 -15.59 34.11 0.02
C LYS A 295 -14.61 33.01 -0.40
N VAL A 296 -15.08 31.98 -1.10
CA VAL A 296 -14.22 30.89 -1.60
C VAL A 296 -13.15 31.42 -2.56
N ASP A 297 -13.54 32.27 -3.51
CA ASP A 297 -12.61 32.87 -4.48
C ASP A 297 -11.54 33.73 -3.77
N LEU A 298 -11.92 34.45 -2.71
CA LEU A 298 -10.99 35.23 -1.89
C LEU A 298 -10.02 34.33 -1.10
N LEU A 299 -10.49 33.21 -0.53
CA LEU A 299 -9.62 32.26 0.17
C LEU A 299 -8.63 31.59 -0.79
N ASN A 300 -9.10 31.14 -1.95
CA ASN A 300 -8.26 30.51 -2.98
C ASN A 300 -7.22 31.49 -3.54
N SER A 301 -7.61 32.73 -3.84
CA SER A 301 -6.65 33.74 -4.31
C SER A 301 -5.58 34.08 -3.26
N ARG A 302 -5.94 34.11 -1.97
CA ARG A 302 -4.97 34.28 -0.88
C ARG A 302 -4.03 33.09 -0.72
N LEU A 303 -4.53 31.85 -0.86
CA LEU A 303 -3.68 30.67 -0.90
C LEU A 303 -2.71 30.74 -2.08
N LYS A 304 -3.19 31.11 -3.27
CA LYS A 304 -2.35 31.26 -4.46
C LYS A 304 -1.25 32.29 -4.27
N ALA A 305 -1.59 33.45 -3.70
CA ALA A 305 -0.62 34.50 -3.40
C ALA A 305 0.43 34.02 -2.38
N ALA A 306 0.01 33.29 -1.34
CA ALA A 306 0.92 32.70 -0.36
C ALA A 306 1.87 31.67 -0.99
N TYR A 307 1.35 30.79 -1.86
CA TYR A 307 2.15 29.84 -2.62
C TYR A 307 3.21 30.54 -3.49
N GLN A 308 2.80 31.55 -4.28
CA GLN A 308 3.73 32.32 -5.11
C GLN A 308 4.78 33.05 -4.28
N GLN A 309 4.41 33.54 -3.10
CA GLN A 309 5.35 34.17 -2.18
C GLN A 309 6.39 33.17 -1.69
N LEU A 310 5.99 31.96 -1.27
CA LEU A 310 6.91 30.91 -0.84
C LEU A 310 7.86 30.47 -1.97
N GLN A 311 7.37 30.42 -3.21
CA GLN A 311 8.21 30.17 -4.37
C GLN A 311 9.27 31.27 -4.58
N ARG A 312 8.87 32.56 -4.46
CA ARG A 312 9.81 33.70 -4.53
C ARG A 312 10.85 33.68 -3.41
N GLU A 313 10.47 33.18 -2.24
CA GLU A 313 11.38 32.94 -1.10
C GLU A 313 12.31 31.74 -1.30
N GLY A 314 12.19 31.02 -2.42
CA GLY A 314 13.08 29.92 -2.79
C GLY A 314 12.69 28.56 -2.23
N VAL A 315 11.51 28.43 -1.59
CA VAL A 315 11.05 27.14 -1.03
C VAL A 315 10.87 26.11 -2.15
N LYS A 316 11.59 24.99 -2.06
CA LYS A 316 11.58 23.90 -3.04
C LYS A 316 10.52 22.84 -2.72
N GLY A 317 10.19 22.03 -3.73
CA GLY A 317 9.25 20.90 -3.59
C GLY A 317 7.83 21.34 -3.20
N LEU A 318 7.42 22.54 -3.62
CA LEU A 318 6.08 23.08 -3.39
C LEU A 318 5.24 22.90 -4.66
N TYR A 319 4.04 22.34 -4.50
CA TYR A 319 3.11 22.06 -5.57
C TYR A 319 1.73 22.61 -5.23
N TYR A 320 0.89 22.75 -6.24
CA TYR A 320 -0.42 23.40 -6.13
C TYR A 320 -1.48 22.58 -6.87
N LEU A 321 -2.67 22.45 -6.28
CA LEU A 321 -3.84 21.83 -6.89
C LEU A 321 -5.01 22.81 -6.87
N THR A 322 -5.50 23.19 -8.05
CA THR A 322 -6.59 24.16 -8.18
C THR A 322 -7.97 23.54 -7.96
N LYS A 323 -8.97 24.39 -7.70
CA LYS A 323 -10.38 24.01 -7.68
C LYS A 323 -10.82 23.33 -8.98
N ASP A 324 -10.35 23.81 -10.12
CA ASP A 324 -10.74 23.25 -11.43
C ASP A 324 -10.11 21.87 -11.65
N GLU A 325 -8.87 21.67 -11.20
CA GLU A 325 -8.22 20.36 -11.23
C GLU A 325 -8.87 19.35 -10.27
N LEU A 326 -9.42 19.81 -9.14
CA LEU A 326 -10.21 18.98 -8.23
C LEU A 326 -11.48 18.44 -8.91
N GLY A 327 -12.11 19.25 -9.77
CA GLY A 327 -13.25 18.83 -10.58
C GLY A 327 -14.49 18.38 -9.77
N VAL A 328 -14.55 18.62 -8.47
CA VAL A 328 -15.63 18.10 -7.61
C VAL A 328 -16.99 18.64 -8.04
N ASN A 329 -17.06 19.93 -8.34
CA ASN A 329 -18.31 20.61 -8.67
C ASN A 329 -18.68 20.52 -10.17
N SER A 330 -18.02 19.64 -10.95
CA SER A 330 -18.45 19.35 -12.32
C SER A 330 -19.78 18.58 -12.35
N ASP A 331 -20.12 17.92 -11.25
CA ASP A 331 -21.38 17.23 -11.03
C ASP A 331 -22.16 17.94 -9.92
N LEU A 332 -23.45 18.20 -10.15
CA LEU A 332 -24.33 18.91 -9.21
C LEU A 332 -24.66 18.07 -7.96
N ASP A 333 -24.60 16.74 -8.07
CA ASP A 333 -24.89 15.78 -7.00
C ASP A 333 -23.62 15.37 -6.21
N SER A 334 -22.51 16.07 -6.46
CA SER A 334 -21.22 15.82 -5.80
C SER A 334 -21.18 16.18 -4.33
N GLN A 335 -22.18 16.90 -3.78
CA GLN A 335 -22.23 17.36 -2.39
C GLN A 335 -23.61 17.19 -1.77
N ILE A 336 -23.67 16.71 -0.51
CA ILE A 336 -24.93 16.38 0.17
C ILE A 336 -25.65 17.60 0.75
N ASP A 337 -24.89 18.57 1.27
CA ASP A 337 -25.38 19.75 1.99
C ASP A 337 -24.82 21.06 1.40
N GLY A 338 -24.31 20.99 0.17
CA GLY A 338 -23.61 22.09 -0.48
C GLY A 338 -22.20 22.33 0.06
N VAL A 339 -21.67 21.48 0.94
CA VAL A 339 -20.28 21.57 1.43
C VAL A 339 -19.56 20.22 1.34
N HIS A 340 -20.20 19.18 1.87
CA HIS A 340 -19.58 17.89 2.09
C HIS A 340 -19.81 16.96 0.91
N ALA A 341 -18.75 16.35 0.41
CA ALA A 341 -18.81 15.52 -0.79
C ALA A 341 -19.64 14.25 -0.56
N THR A 342 -20.51 13.92 -1.52
CA THR A 342 -21.10 12.57 -1.67
C THR A 342 -20.05 11.59 -2.17
N ASP A 343 -20.39 10.31 -2.36
CA ASP A 343 -19.48 9.34 -2.96
C ASP A 343 -19.01 9.72 -4.38
N ILE A 344 -19.81 10.49 -5.13
CA ILE A 344 -19.42 11.05 -6.44
C ILE A 344 -18.28 12.07 -6.22
N GLY A 345 -18.49 13.06 -5.35
CA GLY A 345 -17.47 14.06 -5.05
C GLY A 345 -16.21 13.46 -4.41
N MET A 346 -16.36 12.47 -3.53
CA MET A 346 -15.22 11.74 -2.94
C MET A 346 -14.38 11.03 -4.00
N ARG A 347 -15.02 10.49 -5.05
CA ARG A 347 -14.30 9.90 -6.19
C ARG A 347 -13.56 10.97 -7.00
N SER A 348 -14.21 12.10 -7.29
CA SER A 348 -13.56 13.23 -7.99
C SER A 348 -12.31 13.71 -7.24
N TYR A 349 -12.42 13.89 -5.92
CA TYR A 349 -11.26 14.19 -5.06
C TYR A 349 -10.15 13.14 -5.23
N ALA A 350 -10.46 11.86 -5.05
CA ALA A 350 -9.46 10.81 -5.12
C ALA A 350 -8.77 10.73 -6.49
N GLU A 351 -9.49 10.97 -7.58
CA GLU A 351 -8.94 10.97 -8.95
C GLU A 351 -8.06 12.19 -9.21
N ALA A 352 -8.48 13.38 -8.80
CA ALA A 352 -7.68 14.59 -8.90
C ALA A 352 -6.37 14.47 -8.11
N TYR A 353 -6.46 13.98 -6.87
CA TYR A 353 -5.28 13.73 -6.05
C TYR A 353 -4.38 12.66 -6.67
N MET A 354 -4.92 11.55 -7.16
CA MET A 354 -4.13 10.50 -7.82
C MET A 354 -3.33 11.06 -9.00
N LYS A 355 -3.97 11.87 -9.86
CA LYS A 355 -3.32 12.51 -11.00
C LYS A 355 -2.19 13.44 -10.56
N LYS A 356 -2.43 14.29 -9.56
CA LYS A 356 -1.43 15.23 -9.06
C LYS A 356 -0.28 14.53 -8.33
N ILE A 357 -0.57 13.47 -7.59
CA ILE A 357 0.44 12.64 -6.91
C ILE A 357 1.34 11.95 -7.94
N ALA A 358 0.77 11.43 -9.03
CA ALA A 358 1.53 10.83 -10.12
C ALA A 358 2.54 11.82 -10.73
N GLU A 359 2.12 13.06 -10.95
CA GLU A 359 2.99 14.17 -11.40
C GLU A 359 4.10 14.47 -10.38
N ILE A 360 3.74 14.64 -9.10
CA ILE A 360 4.68 15.06 -8.04
C ILE A 360 5.73 13.99 -7.74
N LEU A 361 5.31 12.74 -7.61
CA LEU A 361 6.19 11.63 -7.24
C LEU A 361 6.84 10.98 -8.47
N ASP A 362 6.55 11.50 -9.67
CA ASP A 362 6.94 10.93 -10.95
C ASP A 362 6.62 9.42 -10.99
N PHE A 363 5.37 9.11 -10.64
CA PHE A 363 4.78 7.78 -10.68
C PHE A 363 4.01 7.64 -12.01
N HIS A 364 4.73 7.20 -13.04
CA HIS A 364 4.20 7.00 -14.39
C HIS A 364 4.26 5.51 -14.76
N PRO A 365 3.36 4.68 -14.21
CA PRO A 365 3.36 3.26 -14.48
C PRO A 365 3.12 2.97 -15.96
N MET A 366 3.79 1.94 -16.47
CA MET A 366 3.53 1.44 -17.81
C MET A 366 2.12 0.83 -17.84
N LYS A 367 1.23 1.35 -18.71
CA LYS A 367 -0.17 0.87 -18.81
C LYS A 367 -0.28 -0.65 -19.01
N LYS A 368 0.67 -1.25 -19.73
CA LYS A 368 0.71 -2.71 -19.98
C LYS A 368 1.11 -3.51 -18.73
N PHE A 369 1.91 -2.90 -17.84
CA PHE A 369 2.43 -3.49 -16.61
C PHE A 369 2.09 -2.61 -15.41
N MET A 370 0.80 -2.40 -15.19
CA MET A 370 0.32 -1.58 -14.07
C MET A 370 0.79 -2.20 -12.75
N PRO A 371 1.53 -1.45 -11.90
CA PRO A 371 2.04 -1.95 -10.63
C PRO A 371 0.93 -2.55 -9.79
N VAL A 372 1.05 -3.83 -9.45
CA VAL A 372 0.09 -4.53 -8.61
C VAL A 372 0.79 -5.60 -7.77
N ARG A 373 0.29 -5.84 -6.56
CA ARG A 373 0.66 -6.98 -5.71
C ARG A 373 0.08 -8.30 -6.24
N GLN A 374 0.47 -9.43 -5.64
CA GLN A 374 -0.08 -10.74 -6.03
C GLN A 374 0.01 -11.76 -4.89
N THR A 375 -0.84 -12.80 -4.93
CA THR A 375 -0.80 -13.94 -4.00
C THR A 375 -0.99 -15.29 -4.71
N ARG A 376 -0.52 -15.42 -5.96
CA ARG A 376 -0.68 -16.64 -6.79
C ARG A 376 0.00 -17.87 -6.21
N ASP A 377 1.04 -17.66 -5.39
CA ASP A 377 1.84 -18.71 -4.75
C ASP A 377 1.54 -18.87 -3.24
N GLN A 378 0.35 -18.43 -2.82
CA GLN A 378 -0.06 -18.34 -1.40
C GLN A 378 -0.12 -19.67 -0.65
N ALA A 379 -0.05 -20.80 -1.36
CA ALA A 379 0.12 -22.11 -0.74
C ALA A 379 1.50 -22.30 -0.08
N PHE A 380 2.52 -21.55 -0.53
CA PHE A 380 3.91 -21.71 -0.10
C PHE A 380 4.41 -20.57 0.78
N TYR A 381 4.00 -19.31 0.50
CA TYR A 381 4.43 -18.15 1.30
C TYR A 381 3.47 -16.96 1.20
N ASN A 382 3.63 -16.00 2.11
CA ASN A 382 2.89 -14.73 2.08
C ASN A 382 3.73 -13.65 1.38
N TRP A 383 3.28 -13.22 0.20
CA TRP A 383 3.96 -12.23 -0.63
C TRP A 383 4.12 -10.87 0.07
N SER A 384 3.04 -10.37 0.68
CA SER A 384 3.01 -9.10 1.38
C SER A 384 3.92 -9.11 2.63
N LEU A 385 4.01 -10.24 3.33
CA LEU A 385 4.93 -10.40 4.47
C LEU A 385 6.38 -10.41 4.00
N ARG A 386 6.68 -11.11 2.90
CA ARG A 386 8.02 -11.11 2.31
C ARG A 386 8.50 -9.71 1.92
N HIS A 387 7.60 -8.88 1.37
CA HIS A 387 7.89 -7.45 1.10
C HIS A 387 8.26 -6.69 2.37
N HIS A 388 7.51 -6.88 3.44
CA HIS A 388 7.84 -6.29 4.75
C HIS A 388 9.22 -6.73 5.24
N GLU A 389 9.54 -8.02 5.18
CA GLU A 389 10.84 -8.58 5.61
C GLU A 389 12.01 -8.03 4.78
N ILE A 390 11.84 -7.91 3.46
CA ILE A 390 12.85 -7.34 2.56
C ILE A 390 13.10 -5.87 2.91
N MET A 391 12.04 -5.07 3.08
CA MET A 391 12.19 -3.67 3.46
C MET A 391 12.88 -3.52 4.82
N GLN A 392 12.50 -4.35 5.80
CA GLN A 392 13.10 -4.34 7.14
C GLN A 392 14.59 -4.68 7.06
N ARG A 393 14.94 -5.76 6.33
CA ARG A 393 16.33 -6.18 6.15
C ARG A 393 17.15 -5.11 5.44
N ASN A 394 16.63 -4.54 4.36
CA ASN A 394 17.33 -3.52 3.58
C ASN A 394 17.73 -2.33 4.45
N ARG A 395 16.82 -1.84 5.29
CA ARG A 395 17.09 -0.76 6.25
C ARG A 395 18.11 -1.11 7.32
N GLN A 396 18.18 -2.38 7.73
CA GLN A 396 19.11 -2.83 8.76
C GLN A 396 20.52 -3.12 8.22
N VAL A 397 20.60 -3.71 7.03
CA VAL A 397 21.85 -4.27 6.50
C VAL A 397 22.56 -3.29 5.57
N ASN A 398 21.79 -2.48 4.82
CA ASN A 398 22.24 -1.69 3.67
C ASN A 398 23.10 -2.55 2.72
N PRO A 399 22.48 -3.43 1.90
CA PRO A 399 23.19 -4.47 1.17
C PRO A 399 24.12 -3.90 0.08
N ASP A 400 25.26 -4.57 -0.13
CA ASP A 400 26.17 -4.28 -1.25
C ASP A 400 25.59 -4.79 -2.59
N VAL A 401 24.84 -5.89 -2.52
CA VAL A 401 24.23 -6.56 -3.67
C VAL A 401 22.75 -6.80 -3.42
N VAL A 402 21.94 -6.47 -4.40
CA VAL A 402 20.50 -6.77 -4.43
C VAL A 402 20.20 -7.71 -5.59
N MET A 403 19.40 -8.75 -5.31
CA MET A 403 18.99 -9.75 -6.29
C MET A 403 17.47 -9.64 -6.54
N ILE A 404 17.06 -8.88 -7.56
CA ILE A 404 15.66 -8.70 -7.94
C ILE A 404 15.25 -9.82 -8.88
N GLY A 405 14.19 -10.57 -8.54
CA GLY A 405 13.66 -11.50 -9.51
C GLY A 405 12.39 -12.24 -9.11
N ASN A 406 12.17 -13.35 -9.80
CA ASN A 406 11.01 -14.22 -9.64
C ASN A 406 11.34 -15.47 -8.79
N SER A 407 10.60 -16.57 -8.97
CA SER A 407 10.77 -17.83 -8.22
C SER A 407 12.17 -18.41 -8.34
N ILE A 408 12.87 -18.22 -9.47
CA ILE A 408 14.24 -18.68 -9.66
C ILE A 408 15.18 -17.95 -8.69
N THR A 409 15.02 -16.64 -8.51
CA THR A 409 15.81 -15.89 -7.53
C THR A 409 15.35 -16.22 -6.11
N HIS A 410 14.03 -16.32 -5.88
CA HIS A 410 13.44 -16.61 -4.58
C HIS A 410 13.99 -17.91 -3.99
N TYR A 411 14.03 -18.98 -4.79
CA TYR A 411 14.42 -20.32 -4.34
C TYR A 411 15.91 -20.62 -4.44
N TRP A 412 16.75 -19.63 -4.75
CA TRP A 412 18.19 -19.83 -4.78
C TRP A 412 18.72 -20.07 -3.37
N ALA A 413 18.85 -19.01 -2.56
CA ALA A 413 19.24 -18.99 -1.15
C ALA A 413 19.26 -17.52 -0.68
N GLY A 414 19.84 -17.26 0.49
CA GLY A 414 20.09 -15.91 0.98
C GLY A 414 18.89 -15.32 1.69
N GLU A 415 19.07 -14.09 2.17
CA GLU A 415 18.16 -13.49 3.14
C GLU A 415 17.37 -12.31 2.54
N PRO A 416 16.07 -12.17 2.85
CA PRO A 416 15.27 -13.05 3.70
C PRO A 416 15.03 -14.42 3.08
N ALA A 417 15.25 -15.46 3.88
CA ALA A 417 15.11 -16.86 3.50
C ALA A 417 13.72 -17.17 2.91
N ALA A 418 13.70 -17.90 1.80
CA ALA A 418 12.47 -18.47 1.26
C ALA A 418 12.03 -19.72 2.07
N PRO A 419 10.83 -20.28 1.83
CA PRO A 419 10.49 -21.60 2.36
C PRO A 419 11.31 -22.74 1.72
N ILE A 420 11.85 -22.51 0.51
CA ILE A 420 12.59 -23.50 -0.29
C ILE A 420 13.91 -22.89 -0.74
N HIS A 421 15.02 -23.60 -0.53
CA HIS A 421 16.37 -23.19 -0.89
C HIS A 421 17.04 -24.31 -1.68
N ARG A 422 17.68 -23.98 -2.79
CA ARG A 422 18.18 -24.98 -3.74
C ARG A 422 19.64 -24.76 -4.12
N GLY A 423 20.30 -23.71 -3.62
CA GLY A 423 21.63 -23.31 -4.05
C GLY A 423 22.50 -22.67 -2.97
N ASP A 424 22.30 -22.99 -1.69
CA ASP A 424 23.02 -22.39 -0.54
C ASP A 424 24.54 -22.40 -0.67
N LYS A 425 25.11 -23.55 -1.10
CA LYS A 425 26.56 -23.69 -1.30
C LYS A 425 27.07 -22.74 -2.39
N ALA A 426 26.34 -22.65 -3.50
CA ALA A 426 26.67 -21.77 -4.62
C ALA A 426 26.57 -20.29 -4.21
N TRP A 427 25.48 -19.92 -3.51
CA TRP A 427 25.28 -18.56 -3.01
C TRP A 427 26.38 -18.13 -2.04
N LYS A 428 26.70 -18.97 -1.06
CA LYS A 428 27.77 -18.71 -0.08
C LYS A 428 29.14 -18.55 -0.76
N LYS A 429 29.44 -19.39 -1.76
CA LYS A 429 30.69 -19.31 -2.52
C LYS A 429 30.77 -18.04 -3.37
N LEU A 430 29.67 -17.65 -4.01
CA LEU A 430 29.59 -16.48 -4.90
C LEU A 430 29.79 -15.17 -4.13
N PHE A 431 28.98 -14.96 -3.10
CA PHE A 431 28.93 -13.68 -2.41
C PHE A 431 29.92 -13.57 -1.25
N GLY A 432 30.34 -14.71 -0.67
CA GLY A 432 31.30 -14.75 0.42
C GLY A 432 30.82 -13.92 1.61
N LYS A 433 31.56 -12.85 1.93
CA LYS A 433 31.24 -11.92 3.03
C LYS A 433 30.39 -10.71 2.60
N ARG A 434 30.08 -10.56 1.31
CA ARG A 434 29.25 -9.44 0.81
C ARG A 434 27.88 -9.49 1.45
N LYS A 435 27.33 -8.32 1.77
CA LYS A 435 25.96 -8.21 2.25
C LYS A 435 25.01 -8.29 1.07
N VAL A 436 24.18 -9.33 1.04
CA VAL A 436 23.23 -9.54 -0.05
C VAL A 436 21.82 -9.60 0.50
N THR A 437 20.90 -8.97 -0.23
CA THR A 437 19.46 -9.16 -0.05
C THR A 437 18.89 -9.92 -1.25
N ASN A 438 18.23 -11.04 -0.96
CA ASN A 438 17.40 -11.74 -1.94
C ASN A 438 16.03 -11.04 -2.04
N MET A 439 15.78 -10.39 -3.17
CA MET A 439 14.53 -9.73 -3.53
C MET A 439 13.77 -10.50 -4.63
N GLY A 440 13.89 -11.84 -4.61
CA GLY A 440 13.19 -12.77 -5.47
C GLY A 440 11.82 -13.18 -4.92
N TYR A 441 10.81 -13.32 -5.78
CA TYR A 441 9.44 -13.67 -5.38
C TYR A 441 8.85 -14.77 -6.27
N GLY A 442 8.20 -15.76 -5.66
CA GLY A 442 7.48 -16.80 -6.39
C GLY A 442 6.37 -16.18 -7.26
N TRP A 443 6.26 -16.61 -8.52
CA TRP A 443 5.26 -16.15 -9.49
C TRP A 443 5.27 -14.67 -9.90
N ASP A 444 6.26 -13.89 -9.48
CA ASP A 444 6.34 -12.48 -9.85
C ASP A 444 6.47 -12.30 -11.37
N ARG A 445 5.65 -11.40 -11.88
CA ARG A 445 5.71 -10.84 -13.23
C ARG A 445 6.30 -9.43 -13.20
N ILE A 446 6.54 -8.85 -14.36
CA ILE A 446 7.10 -7.49 -14.50
C ILE A 446 6.29 -6.45 -13.69
N GLU A 447 4.96 -6.50 -13.76
CA GLU A 447 4.07 -5.59 -13.02
C GLU A 447 4.21 -5.70 -11.49
N ASN A 448 4.56 -6.88 -10.98
CA ASN A 448 4.78 -7.09 -9.55
C ASN A 448 6.12 -6.51 -9.09
N ILE A 449 7.16 -6.62 -9.93
CA ILE A 449 8.46 -5.98 -9.67
C ILE A 449 8.30 -4.46 -9.67
N PHE A 450 7.57 -3.89 -10.63
CA PHE A 450 7.26 -2.46 -10.63
C PHE A 450 6.60 -2.02 -9.33
N TRP A 451 5.60 -2.76 -8.85
CA TRP A 451 4.95 -2.46 -7.57
C TRP A 451 5.96 -2.40 -6.45
N ARG A 452 6.78 -3.43 -6.27
CA ARG A 452 7.75 -3.51 -5.17
C ARG A 452 8.79 -2.38 -5.18
N LEU A 453 9.22 -1.97 -6.37
CA LEU A 453 10.12 -0.82 -6.52
C LEU A 453 9.44 0.50 -6.15
N TYR A 454 8.20 0.72 -6.61
CA TYR A 454 7.44 1.90 -6.21
C TYR A 454 7.09 1.90 -4.72
N HIS A 455 6.97 0.73 -4.10
CA HIS A 455 6.67 0.55 -2.67
C HIS A 455 7.94 0.41 -1.82
N GLY A 456 9.08 0.91 -2.33
CA GLY A 456 10.21 1.31 -1.50
C GLY A 456 11.17 0.18 -1.11
N GLU A 457 11.19 -0.95 -1.82
CA GLU A 457 12.23 -1.98 -1.57
C GLU A 457 13.65 -1.46 -1.79
N LEU A 458 13.82 -0.41 -2.60
CA LEU A 458 15.10 0.27 -2.82
C LEU A 458 15.22 1.60 -2.04
N ASP A 459 14.25 1.98 -1.22
CA ASP A 459 14.31 3.23 -0.45
C ASP A 459 15.33 3.12 0.70
N GLY A 460 16.23 4.10 0.80
CA GLY A 460 17.15 4.22 1.95
C GLY A 460 18.32 3.23 1.94
N ILE A 461 18.58 2.57 0.81
CA ILE A 461 19.77 1.73 0.58
C ILE A 461 20.58 2.25 -0.60
N SER A 462 21.83 1.82 -0.68
CA SER A 462 22.75 2.18 -1.76
C SER A 462 23.58 0.97 -2.23
N PRO A 463 22.96 -0.08 -2.80
CA PRO A 463 23.69 -1.22 -3.35
C PRO A 463 24.65 -0.77 -4.45
N ARG A 464 25.77 -1.48 -4.56
CA ARG A 464 26.74 -1.33 -5.65
C ARG A 464 26.33 -2.14 -6.87
N HIS A 465 25.72 -3.31 -6.66
CA HIS A 465 25.29 -4.20 -7.74
C HIS A 465 23.81 -4.57 -7.59
N ILE A 466 23.06 -4.47 -8.68
CA ILE A 466 21.67 -4.92 -8.75
C ILE A 466 21.57 -5.94 -9.88
N PHE A 467 21.39 -7.21 -9.53
CA PHE A 467 21.03 -8.23 -10.52
C PHE A 467 19.51 -8.27 -10.66
N MET A 468 19.02 -8.19 -11.90
CA MET A 468 17.59 -8.23 -12.18
C MET A 468 17.25 -9.32 -13.19
N MET A 469 16.35 -10.23 -12.81
CA MET A 469 15.75 -11.20 -13.71
C MET A 469 14.23 -11.08 -13.71
N ALA A 470 13.65 -10.70 -14.85
CA ALA A 470 12.22 -10.48 -15.02
C ALA A 470 11.70 -11.15 -16.30
N GLY A 471 10.38 -11.37 -16.39
CA GLY A 471 9.71 -11.75 -17.63
C GLY A 471 9.39 -13.24 -17.83
N THR A 472 10.04 -14.19 -17.12
CA THR A 472 9.76 -15.63 -17.33
C THR A 472 8.28 -16.02 -17.10
N ASN A 473 7.62 -15.37 -16.14
CA ASN A 473 6.21 -15.57 -15.83
C ASN A 473 5.26 -14.78 -16.75
N ASN A 474 5.80 -13.88 -17.57
CA ASN A 474 5.05 -13.12 -18.58
C ASN A 474 5.02 -13.83 -19.94
N VAL A 475 5.91 -14.80 -20.20
CA VAL A 475 6.00 -15.54 -21.46
C VAL A 475 4.64 -16.09 -21.89
N GLY A 476 3.85 -16.65 -20.96
CA GLY A 476 2.53 -17.20 -21.28
C GLY A 476 1.43 -16.18 -21.62
N SER A 477 1.67 -14.88 -21.42
CA SER A 477 0.61 -13.85 -21.44
C SER A 477 0.97 -12.57 -22.20
N ASN A 478 2.23 -12.38 -22.58
CA ASN A 478 2.73 -11.19 -23.24
C ASN A 478 3.56 -11.57 -24.49
N THR A 479 3.66 -10.62 -25.43
CA THR A 479 4.58 -10.76 -26.57
C THR A 479 6.03 -10.56 -26.13
N ASP A 480 6.98 -10.95 -26.97
CA ASP A 480 8.40 -10.80 -26.65
C ASP A 480 8.78 -9.30 -26.56
N GLU A 481 8.24 -8.46 -27.45
CA GLU A 481 8.42 -7.01 -27.43
C GLU A 481 7.85 -6.38 -26.16
N GLU A 482 6.65 -6.79 -25.73
CA GLU A 482 6.07 -6.29 -24.48
C GLU A 482 6.95 -6.62 -23.29
N ILE A 483 7.47 -7.85 -23.23
CA ILE A 483 8.37 -8.28 -22.15
C ILE A 483 9.66 -7.45 -22.16
N VAL A 484 10.27 -7.25 -23.33
CA VAL A 484 11.49 -6.44 -23.48
C VAL A 484 11.23 -4.98 -23.07
N ASP A 485 10.11 -4.38 -23.50
CA ASP A 485 9.71 -3.03 -23.11
C ASP A 485 9.52 -2.92 -21.59
N GLY A 486 8.91 -3.93 -20.97
CA GLY A 486 8.71 -3.99 -19.53
C GLY A 486 10.03 -4.10 -18.76
N ILE A 487 10.96 -4.95 -19.21
CA ILE A 487 12.30 -5.08 -18.61
C ILE A 487 13.07 -3.77 -18.73
N GLU A 488 13.03 -3.13 -19.90
CA GLU A 488 13.67 -1.82 -20.10
C GLU A 488 13.05 -0.73 -19.20
N GLY A 489 11.73 -0.75 -19.02
CA GLY A 489 11.04 0.14 -18.08
C GLY A 489 11.52 -0.06 -16.64
N LEU A 490 11.76 -1.29 -16.21
CA LEU A 490 12.36 -1.60 -14.90
C LEU A 490 13.80 -1.08 -14.81
N VAL A 491 14.62 -1.24 -15.85
CA VAL A 491 15.98 -0.67 -15.90
C VAL A 491 15.94 0.83 -15.68
N LYS A 492 15.10 1.56 -16.42
CA LYS A 492 14.94 3.03 -16.26
C LYS A 492 14.52 3.42 -14.85
N LEU A 493 13.58 2.68 -14.26
CA LEU A 493 13.12 2.95 -12.90
C LEU A 493 14.25 2.70 -11.89
N ILE A 494 15.00 1.60 -12.02
CA ILE A 494 16.13 1.30 -11.15
C ILE A 494 17.23 2.36 -11.29
N GLN A 495 17.57 2.81 -12.51
CA GLN A 495 18.54 3.89 -12.73
C GLN A 495 18.14 5.19 -12.02
N LYS A 496 16.84 5.51 -12.02
CA LYS A 496 16.32 6.68 -11.30
C LYS A 496 16.41 6.50 -9.77
N LEU A 497 16.07 5.33 -9.26
CA LEU A 497 16.04 5.05 -7.82
C LEU A 497 17.45 4.84 -7.24
N GLN A 498 18.38 4.32 -8.03
CA GLN A 498 19.71 3.86 -7.62
C GLN A 498 20.74 4.26 -8.70
N PRO A 499 20.96 5.57 -8.94
CA PRO A 499 21.82 6.05 -10.03
C PRO A 499 23.30 5.66 -9.87
N GLN A 500 23.71 5.27 -8.66
CA GLN A 500 25.08 4.82 -8.37
C GLN A 500 25.31 3.32 -8.60
N ALA A 501 24.25 2.52 -8.80
CA ALA A 501 24.36 1.07 -8.86
C ALA A 501 24.71 0.59 -10.28
N CYS A 502 25.58 -0.42 -10.37
CA CYS A 502 25.76 -1.20 -11.61
C CYS A 502 24.56 -2.16 -11.76
N ILE A 503 23.86 -2.06 -12.88
CA ILE A 503 22.66 -2.88 -13.16
C ILE A 503 23.04 -4.03 -14.07
N HIS A 504 22.81 -5.25 -13.58
CA HIS A 504 23.09 -6.51 -14.26
C HIS A 504 21.76 -7.16 -14.66
N VAL A 505 21.32 -6.95 -15.90
CA VAL A 505 20.09 -7.56 -16.42
C VAL A 505 20.39 -8.98 -16.88
N VAL A 506 19.76 -9.94 -16.21
CA VAL A 506 19.97 -11.35 -16.48
C VAL A 506 18.98 -11.80 -17.54
N LYS A 507 19.47 -12.38 -18.65
CA LYS A 507 18.64 -13.02 -19.66
C LYS A 507 17.73 -14.06 -19.02
N ILE A 508 16.53 -14.22 -19.59
CA ILE A 508 15.58 -15.22 -19.10
C ILE A 508 16.18 -16.60 -19.30
N TYR A 509 16.27 -17.38 -18.24
CA TYR A 509 16.88 -18.71 -18.31
C TYR A 509 16.08 -19.65 -19.23
N PRO A 510 16.76 -20.60 -19.90
CA PRO A 510 16.12 -21.66 -20.66
C PRO A 510 15.04 -22.38 -19.84
N ARG A 511 13.93 -22.68 -20.50
CA ARG A 511 12.78 -23.39 -19.92
C ARG A 511 12.34 -24.46 -20.88
N ARG A 512 12.06 -25.66 -20.35
CA ARG A 512 11.61 -26.81 -21.13
C ARG A 512 10.44 -26.44 -22.05
N GLY A 513 10.61 -26.69 -23.34
CA GLY A 513 9.59 -26.46 -24.36
C GLY A 513 9.37 -24.98 -24.73
N GLN A 514 10.24 -24.07 -24.27
CA GLN A 514 10.21 -22.65 -24.59
C GLN A 514 11.56 -22.14 -25.09
N GLU A 515 12.53 -23.02 -25.32
CA GLU A 515 13.92 -22.68 -25.62
C GLU A 515 14.05 -21.76 -26.84
N GLN A 516 13.37 -22.10 -27.95
CA GLN A 516 13.42 -21.30 -29.17
C GLN A 516 12.85 -19.89 -28.97
N ARG A 517 11.71 -19.78 -28.27
CA ARG A 517 11.09 -18.49 -27.98
C ARG A 517 11.96 -17.65 -27.06
N LEU A 518 12.51 -18.26 -26.00
CA LEU A 518 13.39 -17.57 -25.07
C LEU A 518 14.71 -17.15 -25.72
N GLN A 519 15.22 -17.92 -26.67
CA GLN A 519 16.37 -17.51 -27.49
C GLN A 519 16.04 -16.25 -28.29
N HIS A 520 14.89 -16.21 -28.98
CA HIS A 520 14.45 -15.03 -29.71
C HIS A 520 14.26 -13.80 -28.80
N LEU A 521 13.50 -13.96 -27.71
CA LEU A 521 13.27 -12.91 -26.72
C LEU A 521 14.59 -12.38 -26.13
N ASN A 522 15.52 -13.27 -25.75
CA ASN A 522 16.80 -12.85 -25.19
C ASN A 522 17.71 -12.15 -26.20
N THR A 523 17.60 -12.44 -27.50
CA THR A 523 18.28 -11.68 -28.56
C THR A 523 17.69 -10.27 -28.64
N LEU A 524 16.36 -10.15 -28.70
CA LEU A 524 15.69 -8.84 -28.68
C LEU A 524 16.05 -8.02 -27.44
N LEU A 525 16.13 -8.66 -26.27
CA LEU A 525 16.53 -8.02 -25.02
C LEU A 525 17.98 -7.53 -25.08
N GLN A 526 18.90 -8.35 -25.59
CA GLN A 526 20.31 -7.98 -25.78
C GLN A 526 20.44 -6.75 -26.68
N ASP A 527 19.78 -6.78 -27.85
CA ASP A 527 19.84 -5.70 -28.83
C ASP A 527 19.22 -4.41 -28.25
N ARG A 528 18.12 -4.54 -27.52
CA ARG A 528 17.47 -3.40 -26.87
C ARG A 528 18.37 -2.75 -25.83
N LEU A 529 19.05 -3.56 -25.02
CA LEU A 529 19.86 -3.06 -23.91
C LEU A 529 21.27 -2.63 -24.32
N ALA A 530 21.75 -3.00 -25.52
CA ALA A 530 23.04 -2.57 -26.06
C ALA A 530 23.18 -1.03 -26.18
N ARG A 531 22.08 -0.27 -26.13
CA ARG A 531 22.08 1.20 -26.13
C ARG A 531 22.39 1.83 -24.77
N TYR A 532 22.46 1.04 -23.71
CA TYR A 532 22.80 1.51 -22.37
C TYR A 532 24.27 1.18 -22.08
N THR A 533 25.05 2.20 -21.73
CA THR A 533 26.47 2.04 -21.40
C THR A 533 26.71 1.50 -20.00
N ASP A 534 25.74 1.70 -19.10
CA ASP A 534 25.87 1.43 -17.66
C ASP A 534 25.03 0.22 -17.22
N VAL A 535 24.67 -0.65 -18.17
CA VAL A 535 23.87 -1.86 -17.96
C VAL A 535 24.56 -3.05 -18.59
N ASP A 536 24.84 -4.06 -17.76
CA ASP A 536 25.37 -5.34 -18.21
C ASP A 536 24.23 -6.29 -18.56
N VAL A 537 24.35 -7.01 -19.68
CA VAL A 537 23.44 -8.12 -20.02
C VAL A 537 24.13 -9.45 -19.70
N VAL A 538 23.65 -10.13 -18.67
CA VAL A 538 24.23 -11.38 -18.17
C VAL A 538 23.58 -12.57 -18.86
N ASP A 539 24.38 -13.35 -19.60
CA ASP A 539 23.94 -14.55 -20.31
C ASP A 539 24.51 -15.82 -19.67
N VAL A 540 23.63 -16.66 -19.12
CA VAL A 540 24.00 -17.97 -18.56
C VAL A 540 23.54 -19.14 -19.43
N THR A 541 22.97 -18.88 -20.61
CA THR A 541 22.29 -19.90 -21.44
C THR A 541 23.17 -21.11 -21.69
N LYS A 542 24.42 -20.89 -22.13
CA LYS A 542 25.40 -21.96 -22.41
C LYS A 542 25.75 -22.83 -21.20
N GLN A 543 25.48 -22.35 -19.98
CA GLN A 543 25.74 -23.11 -18.76
C GLN A 543 24.56 -23.99 -18.35
N LEU A 544 23.38 -23.77 -18.95
CA LEU A 544 22.11 -24.41 -18.61
C LEU A 544 21.53 -25.25 -19.76
N THR A 545 22.18 -25.25 -20.92
CA THR A 545 21.76 -26.02 -22.10
C THR A 545 22.80 -27.05 -22.51
N THR A 546 22.33 -28.15 -23.09
CA THR A 546 23.16 -29.10 -23.83
C THR A 546 23.70 -28.48 -25.13
N PRO A 547 24.71 -29.09 -25.80
CA PRO A 547 25.29 -28.54 -27.03
C PRO A 547 24.31 -28.34 -28.19
N ASP A 548 23.21 -29.08 -28.21
CA ASP A 548 22.11 -28.94 -29.18
C ASP A 548 21.11 -27.81 -28.81
N GLY A 549 21.38 -27.05 -27.75
CA GLY A 549 20.59 -25.88 -27.34
C GLY A 549 19.34 -26.20 -26.51
N ARG A 550 19.12 -27.47 -26.14
CA ARG A 550 18.02 -27.86 -25.25
C ARG A 550 18.38 -27.64 -23.79
N VAL A 551 17.38 -27.50 -22.92
CA VAL A 551 17.60 -27.47 -21.46
C VAL A 551 18.35 -28.74 -21.03
N ASP A 552 19.45 -28.57 -20.28
CA ASP A 552 20.11 -29.69 -19.60
C ASP A 552 19.29 -30.05 -18.36
N GLU A 553 18.41 -31.05 -18.52
CA GLU A 553 17.47 -31.50 -17.48
C GLU A 553 18.16 -31.90 -16.17
N SER A 554 19.44 -32.28 -16.20
CA SER A 554 20.19 -32.64 -14.99
C SER A 554 20.46 -31.44 -14.07
N LEU A 555 20.30 -30.21 -14.56
CA LEU A 555 20.55 -28.96 -13.82
C LEU A 555 19.28 -28.35 -13.23
N PHE A 556 18.11 -28.93 -13.48
CA PHE A 556 16.81 -28.42 -13.06
C PHE A 556 16.04 -29.43 -12.22
N VAL A 557 15.06 -28.93 -11.46
CA VAL A 557 14.11 -29.79 -10.71
C VAL A 557 12.90 -30.14 -11.59
N ASP A 558 12.45 -29.19 -12.41
CA ASP A 558 11.20 -29.27 -13.16
C ASP A 558 11.33 -28.72 -14.61
N GLY A 559 12.55 -28.52 -15.08
CA GLY A 559 12.83 -27.90 -16.39
C GLY A 559 12.68 -26.38 -16.41
N LEU A 560 12.52 -25.72 -15.25
CA LEU A 560 12.50 -24.25 -15.11
C LEU A 560 13.35 -23.77 -13.93
N HIS A 561 13.23 -24.41 -12.77
CA HIS A 561 13.93 -24.01 -11.56
C HIS A 561 15.23 -24.80 -11.39
N PRO A 562 16.40 -24.11 -11.36
CA PRO A 562 17.68 -24.77 -11.19
C PRO A 562 17.75 -25.57 -9.88
N ASN A 563 18.48 -26.68 -9.90
CA ASN A 563 18.88 -27.42 -8.71
C ASN A 563 20.25 -26.91 -8.21
N ALA A 564 20.84 -27.58 -7.21
CA ALA A 564 22.12 -27.16 -6.64
C ALA A 564 23.26 -27.07 -7.66
N GLN A 565 23.32 -27.99 -8.62
CA GLN A 565 24.35 -27.96 -9.67
C GLN A 565 24.08 -26.84 -10.68
N GLY A 566 22.81 -26.63 -11.06
CA GLY A 566 22.42 -25.51 -11.92
C GLY A 566 22.80 -24.15 -11.32
N TYR A 567 22.49 -23.93 -10.04
CA TYR A 567 22.91 -22.69 -9.35
C TYR A 567 24.43 -22.54 -9.24
N GLU A 568 25.19 -23.64 -9.11
CA GLU A 568 26.65 -23.56 -9.13
C GLU A 568 27.18 -23.06 -10.48
N ARG A 569 26.60 -23.54 -11.58
CA ARG A 569 26.95 -23.11 -12.94
C ARG A 569 26.62 -21.64 -13.17
N ILE A 570 25.43 -21.21 -12.73
CA ILE A 570 25.00 -19.80 -12.77
C ILE A 570 25.94 -18.91 -11.97
N ALA A 571 26.30 -19.32 -10.75
CA ALA A 571 27.16 -18.54 -9.87
C ALA A 571 28.51 -18.22 -10.50
N ARG A 572 29.10 -19.15 -11.27
CA ARG A 572 30.39 -18.93 -11.95
C ARG A 572 30.34 -17.76 -12.93
N VAL A 573 29.22 -17.58 -13.63
CA VAL A 573 29.04 -16.44 -14.55
C VAL A 573 28.84 -15.14 -13.78
N TYR A 574 28.00 -15.15 -12.74
CA TYR A 574 27.72 -13.95 -11.95
C TYR A 574 28.96 -13.40 -11.25
N GLN A 575 29.93 -14.26 -10.94
CA GLN A 575 31.20 -13.86 -10.32
C GLN A 575 31.96 -12.81 -11.13
N ASP A 576 31.85 -12.83 -12.46
CA ASP A 576 32.58 -11.90 -13.33
C ASP A 576 32.08 -10.45 -13.23
N PHE A 577 30.84 -10.27 -12.76
CA PHE A 577 30.13 -8.99 -12.64
C PHE A 577 30.20 -8.38 -11.22
N LEU A 578 30.81 -9.09 -10.26
CA LEU A 578 30.91 -8.69 -8.85
C LEU A 578 32.27 -8.07 -8.49
N LYS A 579 33.00 -7.55 -9.50
CA LYS A 579 34.30 -6.89 -9.34
C LYS A 579 34.14 -5.50 -8.75
#